data_AF-A0A2M7ZB44-F1
#
_entry.id   AF-A0A2M7ZB44-F1
#
_cell.length_a   1.000
_cell.length_b   1.000
_cell.length_c   1.000
_cell.angle_alpha   90.00
_cell.angle_beta   90.00
_cell.angle_gamma   90.00
#
_symmetry.space_group_name_H-M   'P 1'
#
loop_
_entity.id
_entity.type
_entity.pdbx_description
1 polymer ?
#
loop_
_entity_poly.entity_id
_entity_poly.type
_entity_poly.pdbx_seq_one_letter_code
_entity_poly.pdbx_strand_id
1 'polypeptide(L)'
;MYSLKSSLTQKRLNQYLVKEIMEATPQQLLLKIYDFALLNAQRKNIEKTNAALQELINSLNFEDEKASEISTGLFRLYQYCQDQSRKKNFEIVYKILSGLRDSWKSAFNM
;
A
#
# COMPACT_ATOMS: atom_id res chain seq x y z
N MET A 1 11.16 35.45 5.53
CA MET A 1 10.94 35.22 4.07
C MET A 1 11.12 33.75 3.61
N TYR A 2 11.42 32.79 4.50
CA TYR A 2 11.66 31.37 4.12
C TYR A 2 10.41 30.45 4.16
N SER A 3 9.30 30.88 4.76
CA SER A 3 8.09 30.04 4.92
C SER A 3 7.25 29.91 3.64
N LEU A 4 7.17 30.97 2.82
CA LEU A 4 6.33 30.98 1.61
C LEU A 4 6.86 30.09 0.47
N LYS A 5 8.19 30.00 0.31
CA LYS A 5 8.81 29.13 -0.73
C LYS A 5 8.60 27.64 -0.44
N SER A 6 8.64 27.24 0.84
CA SER A 6 8.38 25.86 1.27
C SER A 6 6.93 25.44 0.97
N SER A 7 5.96 26.29 1.30
CA SER A 7 4.53 26.04 1.03
C SER A 7 4.21 25.93 -0.47
N LEU A 8 4.77 26.82 -1.31
CA LEU A 8 4.57 26.77 -2.75
C LEU A 8 5.20 25.52 -3.39
N THR A 9 6.38 25.11 -2.90
CA THR A 9 7.05 23.89 -3.36
C THR A 9 6.24 22.65 -2.95
N GLN A 10 5.74 22.59 -1.72
CA GLN A 10 4.85 21.53 -1.25
C GLN A 10 3.56 21.46 -2.07
N LYS A 11 2.95 22.61 -2.40
CA LYS A 11 1.73 22.67 -3.21
C LYS A 11 1.98 22.15 -4.65
N ARG A 12 3.12 22.47 -5.24
CA ARG A 12 3.54 21.97 -6.57
C ARG A 12 3.86 20.47 -6.53
N LEU A 13 4.57 19.99 -5.51
CA LEU A 13 4.84 18.57 -5.29
C LEU A 13 3.52 17.78 -5.13
N ASN A 14 2.56 18.33 -4.39
CA ASN A 14 1.23 17.72 -4.26
C ASN A 14 0.49 17.68 -5.61
N GLN A 15 0.56 18.73 -6.44
CA GLN A 15 -0.08 18.73 -7.77
C GLN A 15 0.54 17.70 -8.72
N TYR A 16 1.87 17.56 -8.71
CA TYR A 16 2.55 16.53 -9.51
C TYR A 16 2.17 15.13 -9.04
N LEU A 17 2.18 14.89 -7.73
CA LEU A 17 1.82 13.60 -7.15
C LEU A 17 0.35 13.24 -7.43
N VAL A 18 -0.57 14.21 -7.35
CA VAL A 18 -1.97 14.02 -7.72
C VAL A 18 -2.09 13.66 -9.19
N LYS A 19 -1.40 14.38 -10.08
CA LYS A 19 -1.41 14.08 -11.51
C LYS A 19 -0.88 12.67 -11.78
N GLU A 20 0.25 12.30 -11.16
CA GLU A 20 0.83 10.97 -11.27
C GLU A 20 -0.13 9.87 -10.79
N ILE A 21 -0.89 10.10 -9.71
CA ILE A 21 -1.91 9.17 -9.22
C ILE A 21 -3.08 9.07 -10.20
N MET A 22 -3.55 10.19 -10.75
CA MET A 22 -4.67 10.21 -11.70
C MET A 22 -4.32 9.54 -13.03
N GLU A 23 -3.05 9.56 -13.43
CA GLU A 23 -2.55 8.95 -14.66
C GLU A 23 -2.02 7.52 -14.44
N ALA A 24 -1.97 7.04 -13.19
CA ALA A 24 -1.46 5.72 -12.87
C ALA A 24 -2.40 4.60 -13.32
N THR A 25 -1.80 3.54 -13.85
CA THR A 25 -2.49 2.27 -14.12
C THR A 25 -2.93 1.58 -12.81
N PRO A 26 -3.94 0.70 -12.83
CA PRO A 26 -4.35 -0.08 -11.65
C PRO A 26 -3.18 -0.81 -10.98
N GLN A 27 -2.26 -1.35 -11.77
CA GLN A 27 -1.04 -2.03 -11.29
C GLN A 27 -0.12 -1.08 -10.52
N GLN A 28 0.09 0.13 -11.06
CA GLN A 28 0.89 1.16 -10.37
C GLN A 28 0.20 1.65 -9.10
N LEU A 29 -1.12 1.80 -9.09
CA LEU A 29 -1.88 2.16 -7.90
C LEU A 29 -1.76 1.08 -6.81
N LEU A 30 -1.86 -0.20 -7.18
CA LEU A 30 -1.64 -1.32 -6.27
C LEU A 30 -0.27 -1.22 -5.60
N LEU A 31 0.80 -1.06 -6.39
CA LEU A 31 2.17 -0.93 -5.86
C LEU A 31 2.34 0.30 -4.97
N LYS A 32 1.67 1.42 -5.28
CA LYS A 32 1.67 2.63 -4.42
C LYS A 32 1.01 2.38 -3.06
N ILE A 33 -0.08 1.61 -3.00
CA ILE A 33 -0.70 1.23 -1.72
C ILE A 33 0.26 0.36 -0.90
N TYR A 34 0.95 -0.59 -1.53
CA TYR A 34 2.02 -1.38 -0.87
C TYR A 34 3.15 -0.50 -0.35
N ASP A 35 3.64 0.46 -1.15
CA ASP A 35 4.69 1.40 -0.74
C ASP A 35 4.26 2.27 0.44
N PHE A 36 3.01 2.74 0.42
CA PHE A 36 2.44 3.48 1.52
C PHE A 36 2.34 2.63 2.80
N ALA A 37 1.90 1.37 2.69
CA ALA A 37 1.84 0.44 3.81
C ALA A 37 3.24 0.18 4.41
N LEU A 38 4.24 -0.10 3.56
CA LEU A 38 5.61 -0.37 3.96
C LEU A 38 6.26 0.82 4.67
N LEU A 39 6.11 2.04 4.11
CA LEU A 39 6.61 3.26 4.71
C LEU A 39 6.03 3.50 6.12
N ASN A 40 4.72 3.29 6.28
CA ASN A 40 4.05 3.50 7.56
C ASN A 40 4.35 2.38 8.57
N ALA A 41 4.53 1.14 8.11
CA ALA A 41 4.98 0.04 8.94
C ALA A 41 6.39 0.31 9.50
N GLN A 42 7.33 0.78 8.67
CA GLN A 42 8.66 1.21 9.14
C GLN A 42 8.59 2.33 10.18
N ARG A 43 7.64 3.26 10.00
CA ARG A 43 7.39 4.36 10.95
C ARG A 43 6.56 3.95 12.17
N LYS A 44 6.21 2.66 12.30
CA LYS A 44 5.36 2.11 13.37
C LYS A 44 4.00 2.81 13.49
N ASN A 45 3.48 3.34 12.37
CA ASN A 45 2.20 4.03 12.33
C ASN A 45 1.06 3.02 12.06
N ILE A 46 0.43 2.53 13.13
CA ILE A 46 -0.64 1.53 13.08
C ILE A 46 -1.80 1.99 12.21
N GLU A 47 -2.27 3.22 12.41
CA GLU A 47 -3.44 3.77 11.75
C GLU A 47 -3.28 3.76 10.23
N LYS A 48 -2.18 4.35 9.73
CA LYS A 48 -1.93 4.42 8.28
C LYS A 48 -1.57 3.07 7.67
N THR A 49 -0.86 2.21 8.42
CA THR A 49 -0.59 0.83 7.97
C THR A 49 -1.89 0.06 7.78
N ASN A 50 -2.80 0.14 8.75
CA ASN A 50 -4.06 -0.57 8.71
C ASN A 50 -5.04 0.01 7.68
N ALA A 51 -5.04 1.33 7.47
CA ALA A 51 -5.79 1.96 6.39
C ALA A 51 -5.36 1.41 5.02
N ALA A 52 -4.05 1.32 4.77
CA ALA A 52 -3.52 0.75 3.52
C ALA A 52 -3.91 -0.73 3.34
N LEU A 53 -3.78 -1.52 4.41
CA LEU A 53 -4.21 -2.93 4.40
C LEU A 53 -5.72 -3.07 4.14
N GLN A 54 -6.53 -2.16 4.66
CA GLN A 54 -7.97 -2.16 4.41
C GLN A 54 -8.29 -1.85 2.95
N GLU A 55 -7.61 -0.90 2.32
CA GLU A 55 -7.76 -0.64 0.88
C GLU A 55 -7.34 -1.85 0.03
N LEU A 56 -6.27 -2.55 0.41
CA LEU A 56 -5.88 -3.80 -0.25
C LEU A 56 -6.94 -4.89 -0.10
N ILE A 57 -7.60 -4.99 1.07
CA ILE A 57 -8.70 -5.94 1.29
C ILE A 57 -9.91 -5.57 0.43
N ASN A 58 -10.29 -4.30 0.41
CA ASN A 58 -11.46 -3.82 -0.31
C ASN A 58 -11.32 -3.97 -1.83
N SER A 59 -10.09 -4.05 -2.34
CA SER A 59 -9.81 -4.23 -3.77
C SER A 59 -9.75 -5.69 -4.23
N LEU A 60 -9.90 -6.66 -3.32
CA LEU A 60 -9.91 -8.08 -3.67
C LEU A 60 -11.18 -8.47 -4.43
N ASN A 61 -11.02 -9.26 -5.49
CA ASN A 61 -12.14 -9.80 -6.27
C ASN A 61 -12.44 -11.23 -5.83
N PHE A 62 -13.63 -11.43 -5.25
CA PHE A 62 -14.12 -12.74 -4.81
C PHE A 62 -15.17 -13.34 -5.76
N GLU A 63 -15.67 -12.57 -6.72
CA GLU A 63 -16.71 -12.98 -7.67
C GLU A 63 -16.13 -13.75 -8.86
N ASP A 64 -14.93 -13.38 -9.32
CA ASP A 64 -14.23 -14.11 -10.37
C ASP A 64 -13.64 -15.42 -9.81
N GLU A 65 -14.08 -16.56 -10.34
CA GLU A 65 -13.65 -17.89 -9.92
C GLU A 65 -12.13 -18.09 -9.98
N LYS A 66 -11.45 -17.50 -10.98
CA LYS A 66 -9.99 -17.59 -11.12
C LYS A 66 -9.26 -16.75 -10.08
N ALA A 67 -9.87 -15.66 -9.61
CA ALA A 67 -9.29 -14.77 -8.62
C ALA A 67 -9.63 -15.18 -7.18
N SER A 68 -10.77 -15.84 -6.97
CA SER A 68 -11.36 -16.07 -5.65
C SER A 68 -10.44 -16.83 -4.69
N GLU A 69 -9.71 -17.84 -5.17
CA GLU A 69 -8.74 -18.60 -4.37
C GLU A 69 -7.58 -17.71 -3.88
N ILE A 70 -6.97 -16.96 -4.80
CA ILE A 70 -5.87 -16.04 -4.48
C ILE A 70 -6.35 -14.92 -3.57
N SER A 71 -7.53 -14.34 -3.85
CA SER A 71 -8.16 -13.30 -3.05
C SER A 71 -8.41 -13.77 -1.62
N THR A 72 -8.86 -15.01 -1.43
CA THR A 72 -9.05 -15.58 -0.09
C THR A 72 -7.73 -15.71 0.67
N GLY A 73 -6.66 -16.13 0.01
CA GLY A 73 -5.32 -16.18 0.60
C GLY A 73 -4.79 -14.81 1.01
N LEU A 74 -4.89 -13.84 0.10
CA LEU A 74 -4.47 -12.45 0.34
C LEU A 74 -5.27 -11.80 1.47
N PHE A 75 -6.58 -12.01 1.51
CA PHE A 75 -7.45 -11.51 2.57
C PHE A 75 -6.96 -11.95 3.95
N ARG A 76 -6.72 -13.25 4.14
CA ARG A 76 -6.23 -13.81 5.40
C ARG A 76 -4.87 -13.25 5.78
N LEU A 77 -3.98 -13.10 4.79
CA LEU A 77 -2.64 -12.56 5.02
C LEU A 77 -2.66 -11.08 5.40
N TYR A 78 -3.54 -10.28 4.79
CA TYR A 78 -3.73 -8.88 5.16
C TYR A 78 -4.36 -8.74 6.55
N GLN A 79 -5.35 -9.57 6.90
CA GLN A 79 -5.90 -9.60 8.26
C GLN A 79 -4.82 -9.96 9.29
N TYR A 80 -3.99 -10.96 8.99
CA TYR A 80 -2.85 -11.31 9.82
C TYR A 80 -1.89 -10.11 10.00
N CYS A 81 -1.58 -9.39 8.92
CA CYS A 81 -0.76 -8.18 9.00
C CYS A 81 -1.40 -7.08 9.87
N GLN A 82 -2.72 -6.87 9.79
CA GLN A 82 -3.43 -5.93 10.66
C GLN A 82 -3.30 -6.33 12.14
N ASP A 83 -3.39 -7.63 12.45
CA ASP A 83 -3.22 -8.15 13.80
C ASP A 83 -1.78 -8.02 14.31
N GLN A 84 -0.79 -8.28 13.47
CA GLN A 84 0.62 -8.07 13.82
C GLN A 84 0.93 -6.58 14.04
N SER A 85 0.35 -5.70 13.23
CA SER A 85 0.45 -4.24 13.41
C SER A 85 -0.10 -3.79 14.77
N ARG A 86 -1.27 -4.30 15.18
CA ARG A 86 -1.85 -4.05 16.52
C ARG A 86 -0.94 -4.54 17.65
N LYS A 87 -0.26 -5.67 17.44
CA LYS A 87 0.74 -6.25 18.37
C LYS A 87 2.10 -5.55 18.31
N LYS A 88 2.25 -4.50 17.50
CA LYS A 88 3.51 -3.76 17.25
C LYS A 88 4.63 -4.59 16.61
N ASN A 89 4.29 -5.71 15.98
CA ASN A 89 5.21 -6.58 15.27
C ASN A 89 5.41 -6.10 13.82
N PHE A 90 5.90 -4.86 13.65
CA PHE A 90 5.99 -4.21 12.34
C PHE A 90 7.01 -4.84 11.40
N GLU A 91 8.05 -5.47 11.94
CA GLU A 91 9.08 -6.16 11.17
C GLU A 91 8.47 -7.35 10.41
N ILE A 92 7.52 -8.06 11.02
CA ILE A 92 6.78 -9.17 10.38
C ILE A 92 5.90 -8.62 9.25
N VAL A 93 5.15 -7.54 9.53
CA VAL A 93 4.30 -6.88 8.54
C VAL A 93 5.12 -6.42 7.35
N TYR A 94 6.26 -5.77 7.60
CA TYR A 94 7.15 -5.28 6.55
C TYR A 94 7.69 -6.41 5.68
N LYS A 95 8.14 -7.52 6.29
CA LYS A 95 8.66 -8.68 5.55
C LYS A 95 7.60 -9.29 4.63
N ILE A 96 6.37 -9.43 5.11
CA ILE A 96 5.27 -10.00 4.31
C ILE A 96 4.91 -9.07 3.15
N LEU A 97 4.68 -7.79 3.44
CA LEU A 97 4.23 -6.83 2.43
C LEU A 97 5.31 -6.54 1.38
N SER A 98 6.60 -6.57 1.75
CA SER A 98 7.69 -6.41 0.79
C SER A 98 7.76 -7.59 -0.17
N GLY A 99 7.70 -8.83 0.34
CA GLY A 99 7.67 -10.03 -0.51
C GLY A 99 6.48 -10.06 -1.46
N LEU A 100 5.28 -9.66 -1.01
CA LEU A 100 4.10 -9.55 -1.87
C LEU A 100 4.28 -8.46 -2.93
N ARG A 101 4.78 -7.27 -2.56
CA ARG A 101 5.03 -6.18 -3.51
C ARG A 101 6.00 -6.62 -4.61
N ASP A 102 7.08 -7.31 -4.23
CA ASP A 102 8.10 -7.79 -5.18
C ASP A 102 7.54 -8.90 -6.08
N SER A 103 6.63 -9.73 -5.56
CA SER A 103 5.91 -10.73 -6.35
C SER A 103 4.99 -10.06 -7.38
N TRP A 104 4.25 -9.01 -7.00
CA TRP A 104 3.41 -8.24 -7.92
C TRP A 104 4.22 -7.53 -9.00
N LYS A 105 5.36 -6.92 -8.64
CA LYS A 105 6.29 -6.35 -9.60
C LYS A 105 6.75 -7.37 -10.64
N SER A 106 7.15 -8.55 -10.16
CA SER A 106 7.56 -9.65 -11.04
C SER A 106 6.42 -10.09 -11.96
N ALA A 107 5.20 -10.24 -11.44
CA ALA A 107 4.02 -10.61 -12.22
C ALA A 107 3.65 -9.55 -13.29
N PHE A 108 3.91 -8.28 -13.02
CA PHE A 108 3.66 -7.17 -13.95
C PHE A 108 4.84 -6.84 -14.87
N ASN A 109 5.98 -7.52 -14.71
CA ASN A 109 7.26 -7.18 -15.35
C ASN A 109 7.68 -5.72 -15.11
N MET A 110 7.63 -5.28 -13.85
CA MET A 110 7.97 -3.92 -13.39
C MET A 110 9.15 -3.88 -12.41
#